data_AF-B7FVL8-F1
#
_entry.id   AF-B7FVL8-F1
#
_cell.length_a   1.000
_cell.length_b   1.000
_cell.length_c   1.000
_cell.angle_alpha   90.00
_cell.angle_beta   90.00
_cell.angle_gamma   90.00
#
_symmetry.space_group_name_H-M   'P 1'
#
loop_
_entity.id
_entity.type
_entity.pdbx_description
1 polymer ?
#
loop_
_entity_poly.entity_id
_entity_poly.type
_entity_poly.pdbx_seq_one_letter_code
_entity_poly.pdbx_strand_id
1 'polypeptide(L)'
;MLSIPKLKATLAKALAFNSKPTEETFPEFPKVLIWFRFLLGLSYGLYLGLNDYRSGTLPLQALNLITFLPVMYAKLYLGMDGDHFQTQTVFAGTFQAMSLCLLIWIYLFTAAHEADESKLASLLVATVAPMMGDGSDGAISDATYVPPVQKMPESEF
;
A
#
# COMPACT_ATOMS: atom_id res chain seq x y z
N MET A 1 -14.39 17.31 17.22
CA MET A 1 -14.18 16.07 18.00
C MET A 1 -15.52 15.36 18.15
N LEU A 2 -15.66 14.13 17.65
CA LEU A 2 -16.86 13.31 17.82
C LEU A 2 -16.89 12.79 19.27
N SER A 3 -17.97 13.04 20.01
CA SER A 3 -18.12 12.46 21.35
C SER A 3 -18.41 10.95 21.25
N ILE A 4 -17.87 10.15 22.17
CA ILE A 4 -18.07 8.69 22.25
C ILE A 4 -19.53 8.24 22.04
N PRO A 5 -20.55 8.90 22.63
CA PRO A 5 -21.96 8.53 22.38
C PRO A 5 -22.41 8.79 20.94
N LYS A 6 -21.93 9.85 20.28
CA LYS A 6 -22.22 10.11 18.86
C LYS A 6 -21.59 9.04 17.97
N LEU A 7 -20.37 8.61 18.28
CA LEU A 7 -19.70 7.53 17.55
C LEU A 7 -20.50 6.22 17.60
N LYS A 8 -21.01 5.83 18.79
CA LYS A 8 -21.85 4.64 18.96
C LYS A 8 -23.16 4.75 18.18
N ALA A 9 -23.80 5.90 18.19
CA ALA A 9 -25.02 6.15 17.43
C ALA A 9 -24.77 6.11 15.90
N THR A 10 -23.65 6.68 15.44
CA THR A 10 -23.23 6.67 14.03
C THR A 10 -22.89 5.24 13.57
N LEU A 11 -22.24 4.43 14.40
CA LEU A 11 -21.99 3.01 14.13
C LEU A 11 -23.27 2.18 14.11
N ALA A 12 -24.19 2.42 15.05
CA ALA A 12 -25.48 1.74 15.08
C ALA A 12 -26.32 2.05 13.83
N LYS A 13 -26.28 3.30 13.35
CA LYS A 13 -26.92 3.72 12.09
C LYS A 13 -26.23 3.12 10.86
N ALA A 14 -24.90 3.01 10.86
CA ALA A 14 -24.14 2.37 9.78
C ALA A 14 -24.37 0.85 9.72
N LEU A 15 -24.62 0.19 10.85
CA LEU A 15 -24.90 -1.25 10.91
C LEU A 15 -26.37 -1.59 10.68
N ALA A 16 -27.27 -0.60 10.69
CA ALA A 16 -28.68 -0.79 10.43
C ALA A 16 -28.93 -1.16 8.96
N PHE A 17 -29.30 -2.42 8.75
CA PHE A 17 -29.61 -2.97 7.44
C PHE A 17 -30.76 -2.19 6.77
N ASN A 18 -30.60 -1.86 5.49
CA ASN A 18 -31.62 -1.17 4.69
C ASN A 18 -32.10 0.18 5.28
N SER A 19 -31.20 0.92 5.94
CA SER A 19 -31.52 2.21 6.56
C SER A 19 -31.72 3.35 5.55
N LYS A 20 -31.47 3.13 4.26
CA LYS A 20 -31.62 4.09 3.15
C LYS A 20 -31.07 5.48 3.53
N PRO A 21 -29.75 5.60 3.73
CA PRO A 21 -29.15 6.84 4.20
C PRO A 21 -29.38 7.98 3.19
N THR A 22 -30.11 9.01 3.60
CA THR A 22 -30.26 10.28 2.89
C THR A 22 -29.43 11.38 3.55
N GLU A 23 -29.14 12.46 2.82
CA GLU A 23 -28.38 13.63 3.33
C GLU A 23 -28.96 14.21 4.62
N GLU A 24 -30.29 14.13 4.80
CA GLU A 24 -30.99 14.62 5.98
C GLU A 24 -30.95 13.62 7.16
N THR A 25 -30.96 12.32 6.89
CA THR A 25 -31.06 11.28 7.93
C THR A 25 -29.69 10.83 8.45
N PHE A 26 -28.68 10.85 7.58
CA PHE A 26 -27.32 10.42 7.91
C PHE A 26 -26.21 11.24 7.21
N PRO A 27 -26.04 12.53 7.59
CA PRO A 27 -25.03 13.41 6.99
C PRO A 27 -23.58 12.99 7.28
N GLU A 28 -23.36 12.13 8.29
CA GLU A 28 -22.03 11.61 8.62
C GLU A 28 -21.61 10.41 7.77
N PHE A 29 -22.48 9.92 6.89
CA PHE A 29 -22.23 8.74 6.05
C PHE A 29 -20.92 8.81 5.24
N PRO A 30 -20.58 9.93 4.57
CA PRO A 30 -19.33 10.02 3.82
C PRO A 30 -18.10 9.86 4.72
N LYS A 31 -18.15 10.33 5.97
CA LYS A 31 -17.05 10.17 6.93
C LYS A 31 -16.87 8.71 7.33
N VAL A 32 -17.96 7.97 7.52
CA VAL A 32 -17.90 6.53 7.81
C VAL A 32 -17.29 5.76 6.64
N LEU A 33 -17.67 6.09 5.41
CA LEU A 33 -17.07 5.49 4.21
C LEU A 33 -15.57 5.79 4.09
N ILE A 34 -15.14 7.01 4.43
CA ILE A 34 -13.72 7.37 4.48
C ILE A 34 -12.99 6.47 5.49
N TRP A 35 -13.48 6.36 6.73
CA TRP A 35 -12.86 5.49 7.74
C TRP A 35 -12.83 4.02 7.32
N PHE A 36 -13.89 3.53 6.68
CA PHE A 36 -13.94 2.18 6.14
C PHE A 36 -12.87 1.95 5.07
N ARG A 37 -12.65 2.92 4.17
CA ARG A 37 -11.56 2.90 3.19
C ARG A 37 -10.18 2.91 3.84
N PHE A 38 -9.98 3.72 4.86
CA PHE A 38 -8.72 3.77 5.60
C PHE A 38 -8.39 2.42 6.25
N LEU A 39 -9.37 1.74 6.83
CA LEU A 39 -9.21 0.38 7.37
C LEU A 39 -8.86 -0.64 6.28
N LEU A 40 -9.49 -0.55 5.10
CA LEU A 40 -9.14 -1.39 3.95
C LEU A 40 -7.73 -1.11 3.44
N GLY A 41 -7.34 0.16 3.29
CA GLY A 41 -6.00 0.53 2.87
C GLY A 41 -4.92 0.06 3.85
N LEU A 42 -5.19 0.16 5.15
CA LEU A 42 -4.27 -0.29 6.20
C LEU A 42 -4.12 -1.81 6.21
N SER A 43 -5.23 -2.55 6.17
CA SER A 43 -5.20 -4.02 6.15
C SER A 43 -4.58 -4.58 4.87
N TYR A 44 -4.90 -3.99 3.71
CA TYR A 44 -4.35 -4.43 2.43
C TYR A 44 -2.86 -4.07 2.29
N GLY A 45 -2.45 -2.88 2.75
CA GLY A 45 -1.03 -2.48 2.77
C GLY A 45 -0.17 -3.38 3.67
N LEU A 46 -0.68 -3.74 4.85
CA LEU A 46 -0.05 -4.73 5.73
C LEU A 46 0.04 -6.10 5.06
N TYR A 47 -1.05 -6.56 4.45
CA TYR A 47 -1.08 -7.84 3.74
C TYR A 47 -0.04 -7.90 2.61
N LEU A 48 0.08 -6.83 1.82
CA LEU A 48 1.07 -6.76 0.74
C LEU A 48 2.51 -6.76 1.27
N GLY A 49 2.79 -5.95 2.29
CA GLY A 49 4.13 -5.83 2.86
C GLY A 49 4.60 -7.09 3.58
N LEU A 50 3.71 -7.80 4.28
CA LEU A 50 4.06 -9.02 5.01
C LEU A 50 4.31 -10.24 4.11
N ASN A 51 3.68 -10.29 2.94
CA ASN A 51 3.83 -11.42 2.01
C ASN A 51 4.89 -11.16 0.92
N ASP A 52 5.65 -10.07 1.02
CA ASP A 52 6.68 -9.64 0.07
C ASP A 52 6.21 -9.70 -1.41
N TYR A 53 4.96 -9.31 -1.66
CA TYR A 53 4.44 -9.33 -3.01
C TYR A 53 4.97 -8.12 -3.80
N ARG A 54 5.70 -8.39 -4.89
CA ARG A 54 6.46 -7.38 -5.68
C ARG A 54 5.78 -6.90 -6.96
N SER A 55 4.54 -7.30 -7.21
CA SER A 55 3.86 -6.99 -8.48
C SER A 55 3.23 -5.59 -8.48
N GLY A 56 3.57 -4.79 -9.50
CA GLY A 56 2.94 -3.48 -9.76
C GLY A 56 1.43 -3.55 -10.08
N THR A 57 0.89 -4.75 -10.31
CA THR A 57 -0.56 -4.96 -10.47
C THR A 57 -1.32 -4.92 -9.14
N LEU A 58 -0.65 -5.10 -8.01
CA LEU A 58 -1.27 -5.20 -6.69
C LEU A 58 -1.80 -3.86 -6.15
N PRO A 59 -1.13 -2.72 -6.36
CA PRO A 59 -1.72 -1.40 -6.11
C PRO A 59 -2.99 -1.13 -6.93
N LEU A 60 -3.04 -1.59 -8.18
CA LEU A 60 -4.24 -1.50 -9.03
C LEU A 60 -5.39 -2.33 -8.45
N GLN A 61 -5.09 -3.51 -7.92
CA GLN A 61 -6.08 -4.34 -7.25
C GLN A 61 -6.53 -3.75 -5.91
N ALA A 62 -5.61 -3.12 -5.16
CA ALA A 62 -5.93 -2.37 -3.95
C ALA A 62 -6.90 -1.21 -4.27
N LEU A 63 -6.65 -0.48 -5.35
CA LEU A 63 -7.52 0.61 -5.80
C LEU A 63 -8.93 0.12 -6.10
N ASN A 64 -9.05 -1.00 -6.83
CA ASN A 64 -10.35 -1.61 -7.10
C ASN A 64 -11.04 -2.01 -5.79
N LEU A 65 -10.35 -2.67 -4.86
CA LEU A 65 -10.93 -3.10 -3.60
C LEU A 65 -11.41 -1.91 -2.74
N ILE A 66 -10.57 -0.90 -2.56
CA ILE A 66 -10.86 0.31 -1.76
C ILE A 66 -11.98 1.15 -2.41
N THR A 67 -12.12 1.10 -3.73
CA THR A 67 -13.17 1.85 -4.44
C THR A 67 -14.49 1.10 -4.42
N PHE A 68 -14.52 -0.19 -4.78
CA PHE A 68 -15.74 -0.95 -4.99
C PHE A 68 -16.35 -1.51 -3.71
N LEU A 69 -15.55 -1.96 -2.74
CA LEU A 69 -16.09 -2.59 -1.52
C LEU A 69 -16.98 -1.63 -0.70
N PRO A 70 -16.58 -0.36 -0.45
CA PRO A 70 -17.43 0.61 0.23
C PRO A 70 -18.69 0.99 -0.56
N VAL A 71 -18.59 1.04 -1.89
CA VAL A 71 -19.73 1.32 -2.77
C VAL A 71 -20.73 0.17 -2.75
N MET A 72 -20.23 -1.07 -2.76
CA MET A 72 -21.05 -2.27 -2.65
C MET A 72 -21.75 -2.33 -1.30
N TYR A 73 -21.06 -2.00 -0.21
CA TYR A 73 -21.66 -1.86 1.11
C TYR A 73 -22.76 -0.79 1.13
N ALA A 74 -22.52 0.39 0.56
CA ALA A 74 -23.52 1.45 0.48
C ALA A 74 -24.77 1.03 -0.31
N LYS A 75 -24.60 0.38 -1.46
CA LYS A 75 -25.71 0.00 -2.35
C LYS A 75 -26.45 -1.26 -1.89
N LEU A 76 -25.74 -2.33 -1.56
CA LEU A 76 -26.35 -3.64 -1.27
C LEU A 76 -26.78 -3.79 0.19
N TYR A 77 -25.99 -3.28 1.14
CA TYR A 77 -26.26 -3.47 2.57
C TYR A 77 -27.15 -2.37 3.15
N LEU A 78 -26.89 -1.11 2.77
CA LEU A 78 -27.64 0.04 3.26
C LEU A 78 -28.83 0.42 2.37
N GLY A 79 -28.88 -0.08 1.13
CA GLY A 79 -29.95 0.23 0.18
C GLY A 79 -29.95 1.71 -0.25
N MET A 80 -28.78 2.35 -0.29
CA MET A 80 -28.66 3.77 -0.64
C MET A 80 -29.07 4.01 -2.11
N ASP A 81 -30.03 4.90 -2.33
CA ASP A 81 -30.37 5.40 -3.66
C ASP A 81 -29.24 6.27 -4.20
N GLY A 82 -28.88 6.05 -5.47
CA GLY A 82 -27.68 6.62 -6.08
C GLY A 82 -27.59 8.13 -5.92
N ASP A 83 -28.70 8.85 -6.03
CA ASP A 83 -28.73 10.30 -6.26
C ASP A 83 -28.31 11.18 -5.09
N HIS A 84 -28.32 10.68 -3.85
CA HIS A 84 -28.04 11.52 -2.68
C HIS A 84 -26.55 11.77 -2.42
N PHE A 85 -25.65 10.88 -2.84
CA PHE A 85 -24.22 10.98 -2.48
C PHE A 85 -23.23 10.60 -3.60
N GLN A 86 -23.68 10.45 -4.85
CA GLN A 86 -22.94 9.80 -5.96
C GLN A 86 -21.41 10.03 -5.95
N THR A 87 -20.98 11.29 -6.05
CA THR A 87 -19.54 11.62 -6.21
C THR A 87 -18.77 11.42 -4.90
N GLN A 88 -19.36 11.76 -3.76
CA GLN A 88 -18.71 11.62 -2.46
C GLN A 88 -18.60 10.16 -2.04
N THR A 89 -19.58 9.32 -2.39
CA THR A 89 -19.53 7.88 -2.11
C THR A 89 -18.39 7.22 -2.86
N VAL A 90 -18.05 7.62 -4.08
CA VAL A 90 -17.00 6.97 -4.90
C VAL A 90 -15.60 7.52 -4.65
N PHE A 91 -15.45 8.85 -4.60
CA PHE A 91 -14.12 9.48 -4.60
C PHE A 91 -13.65 9.96 -3.23
N ALA A 92 -14.55 10.17 -2.26
CA ALA A 92 -14.14 10.70 -0.97
C ALA A 92 -13.27 9.70 -0.20
N GLY A 93 -12.04 10.12 0.11
CA GLY A 93 -11.07 9.33 0.87
C GLY A 93 -10.37 8.22 0.09
N THR A 94 -10.72 7.97 -1.18
CA THR A 94 -10.11 6.88 -1.99
C THR A 94 -8.62 7.11 -2.21
N PHE A 95 -8.23 8.30 -2.67
CA PHE A 95 -6.81 8.63 -2.87
C PHE A 95 -6.01 8.66 -1.55
N GLN A 96 -6.63 9.12 -0.47
CA GLN A 96 -5.99 9.16 0.85
C GLN A 96 -5.74 7.75 1.38
N ALA A 97 -6.76 6.87 1.31
CA ALA A 97 -6.61 5.46 1.70
C ALA A 97 -5.60 4.71 0.81
N MET A 98 -5.56 5.01 -0.48
CA MET A 98 -4.55 4.46 -1.40
C MET A 98 -3.14 4.91 -1.04
N SER A 99 -2.96 6.20 -0.73
CA SER A 99 -1.66 6.71 -0.30
C SER A 99 -1.20 6.04 1.00
N LEU A 100 -2.10 5.78 1.94
CA LEU A 100 -1.78 5.03 3.16
C LEU A 100 -1.39 3.58 2.87
N CYS A 101 -2.15 2.90 2.00
CA CYS A 101 -1.84 1.54 1.57
C CYS A 101 -0.44 1.45 0.95
N LEU A 102 -0.11 2.39 0.05
CA LEU A 102 1.21 2.46 -0.58
C LEU A 102 2.31 2.79 0.43
N LEU A 103 2.06 3.72 1.35
CA LEU A 103 3.03 4.12 2.37
C LEU A 103 3.40 2.92 3.27
N ILE A 104 2.42 2.16 3.74
CA ILE A 104 2.64 0.97 4.57
C ILE A 104 3.39 -0.09 3.77
N TRP A 105 3.00 -0.32 2.52
CA TRP A 105 3.64 -1.31 1.66
C TRP A 105 5.09 -0.96 1.37
N ILE A 106 5.39 0.29 0.99
CA ILE A 106 6.76 0.78 0.75
C ILE A 106 7.59 0.70 2.03
N TYR A 107 7.03 1.11 3.17
CA TYR A 107 7.72 1.05 4.46
C TYR A 107 8.15 -0.38 4.81
N LEU A 108 7.23 -1.34 4.70
CA LEU A 108 7.53 -2.76 4.96
C LEU A 108 8.49 -3.33 3.93
N PHE A 109 8.35 -2.94 2.66
CA PHE A 109 9.27 -3.34 1.60
C PHE A 109 10.70 -2.87 1.88
N THR A 110 10.89 -1.59 2.24
CA THR A 110 12.20 -1.04 2.61
C THR A 110 12.78 -1.74 3.82
N ALA A 111 11.98 -1.95 4.88
CA ALA A 111 12.43 -2.65 6.08
C ALA A 111 12.88 -4.10 5.81
N ALA A 112 12.24 -4.78 4.86
CA ALA A 112 12.62 -6.14 4.46
C ALA A 112 13.88 -6.20 3.58
N HIS A 113 14.29 -5.09 2.94
CA HIS A 113 15.33 -5.05 1.92
C HIS A 113 16.53 -4.15 2.26
N GLU A 114 16.71 -3.74 3.52
CA GLU A 114 17.89 -2.96 3.95
C GLU A 114 19.22 -3.63 3.50
N ALA A 115 19.27 -4.96 3.51
CA ALA A 115 20.43 -5.73 3.06
C ALA A 115 20.68 -5.61 1.55
N ASP A 116 19.64 -5.55 0.72
CA ASP A 116 19.76 -5.47 -0.73
C ASP A 116 20.06 -4.03 -1.19
N GLU A 117 19.57 -3.01 -0.48
CA GLU A 117 19.95 -1.61 -0.70
C GLU A 117 21.45 -1.39 -0.46
N SER A 118 22.01 -2.01 0.59
CA SER A 118 23.46 -1.95 0.86
C SER A 118 24.29 -2.60 -0.26
N LYS A 119 23.80 -3.70 -0.85
CA LYS A 119 24.43 -4.35 -2.01
C LYS A 119 24.33 -3.49 -3.25
N LEU A 120 23.17 -2.90 -3.53
CA LEU A 120 22.97 -2.06 -4.70
C LEU A 120 23.83 -0.80 -4.63
N ALA A 121 23.92 -0.17 -3.45
CA ALA A 121 24.86 0.93 -3.21
C ALA A 121 26.32 0.51 -3.46
N SER A 122 26.74 -0.67 -2.97
CA SER A 122 28.10 -1.17 -3.18
C SER A 122 28.41 -1.46 -4.66
N LEU A 123 27.45 -2.02 -5.41
CA LEU A 123 27.59 -2.32 -6.84
C LEU A 123 27.62 -1.03 -7.67
N LEU A 124 26.84 -0.02 -7.29
CA LEU A 124 26.80 1.27 -7.97
C LEU A 124 28.12 2.02 -7.79
N VAL A 125 28.70 2.01 -6.57
CA VAL A 125 30.04 2.53 -6.31
C VAL A 125 31.10 1.73 -7.09
N ALA A 126 31.02 0.40 -7.12
CA ALA A 126 31.95 -0.45 -7.85
C ALA A 126 31.88 -0.26 -9.38
N THR A 127 30.74 0.17 -9.92
CA THR A 127 30.57 0.43 -11.36
C THR A 127 30.99 1.86 -11.75
N VAL A 128 30.83 2.83 -10.84
CA VAL A 128 31.21 4.24 -11.08
C VAL A 128 32.69 4.50 -10.81
N ALA A 129 33.30 3.81 -9.84
CA ALA A 129 34.73 3.91 -9.54
C ALA A 129 35.65 3.69 -10.76
N PRO A 130 35.46 2.67 -11.62
CA PRO A 130 36.25 2.51 -12.84
C PRO A 130 35.94 3.52 -13.94
N MET A 131 34.79 4.23 -13.90
CA MET A 131 34.45 5.28 -14.88
C MET A 131 35.02 6.66 -14.53
N MET A 132 35.39 6.91 -13.27
CA MET A 132 36.12 8.13 -12.87
C MET A 132 37.64 7.95 -12.89
N GLY A 133 38.12 6.75 -13.22
CA GLY A 133 39.51 6.34 -13.11
C GLY A 133 40.23 6.08 -14.42
N ASP A 134 39.89 6.78 -15.51
CA ASP A 134 40.75 6.81 -16.70
C ASP A 134 41.08 8.26 -17.08
N GLY A 135 42.13 8.74 -16.44
CA GLY A 135 42.72 10.06 -16.57
C GLY A 135 44.10 10.09 -15.93
N SER A 136 45.02 9.34 -16.53
CA SER A 136 46.48 9.30 -16.35
C SER A 136 47.08 8.25 -15.40
N ASP A 137 47.62 7.20 -16.03
CA ASP A 137 48.92 6.57 -15.80
C ASP A 137 49.39 6.28 -14.37
N GLY A 138 49.61 4.99 -14.09
CA GLY A 138 50.78 4.56 -13.31
C GLY A 138 50.54 3.63 -12.12
N ALA A 139 50.58 2.32 -12.40
CA ALA A 139 51.17 1.24 -11.58
C ALA A 139 50.62 0.90 -10.17
N ILE A 140 50.89 -0.38 -9.80
CA ILE A 140 50.76 -1.08 -8.50
C ILE A 140 49.46 -1.92 -8.42
N SER A 141 49.49 -3.19 -8.83
CA SER A 141 50.05 -4.37 -8.12
C SER A 141 49.18 -4.84 -6.95
N ASP A 142 48.47 -5.93 -7.22
CA ASP A 142 48.17 -7.06 -6.33
C ASP A 142 47.16 -6.88 -5.16
N ALA A 143 46.38 -7.95 -4.98
CA ALA A 143 45.52 -8.30 -3.86
C ALA A 143 44.24 -7.48 -3.58
N THR A 144 43.10 -7.84 -4.19
CA THR A 144 41.78 -7.71 -3.51
C THR A 144 40.76 -8.77 -4.00
N TYR A 145 40.71 -9.87 -3.23
CA TYR A 145 39.54 -10.72 -2.91
C TYR A 145 38.48 -11.04 -4.00
N VAL A 146 38.51 -12.29 -4.49
CA VAL A 146 37.40 -12.94 -5.18
C VAL A 146 36.67 -13.86 -4.17
N PRO A 147 35.42 -13.60 -3.76
CA PRO A 147 34.69 -14.58 -2.97
C PRO A 147 34.35 -15.81 -3.84
N PRO A 148 34.46 -17.04 -3.32
CA PRO A 148 34.23 -18.25 -4.11
C PRO A 148 32.76 -18.39 -4.49
N VAL A 149 32.54 -18.70 -5.77
CA VAL A 149 31.23 -19.13 -6.30
C VAL A 149 30.85 -20.44 -5.62
N GLN A 150 29.82 -20.44 -4.78
CA GLN A 150 29.19 -21.68 -4.32
C GLN A 150 28.54 -22.37 -5.53
N LYS A 151 29.25 -23.37 -6.09
CA LYS A 151 28.63 -24.33 -7.01
C LYS A 151 27.70 -25.22 -6.18
N MET A 152 26.40 -25.20 -6.51
CA MET A 152 25.47 -26.21 -6.02
C MET A 152 25.91 -27.60 -6.54
N PRO A 153 25.78 -28.66 -5.73
CA PRO A 153 26.16 -30.01 -6.14
C PRO A 153 25.29 -30.53 -7.28
N GLU A 154 25.93 -31.05 -8.33
CA GLU A 154 25.34 -31.70 -9.51
C GLU A 154 24.76 -33.09 -9.17
N SER A 155 23.96 -33.23 -8.10
CA SER A 155 23.33 -34.52 -7.74
C SER A 155 21.81 -34.51 -7.79
N GLU A 156 21.18 -33.48 -8.37
CA GLU A 156 19.74 -33.50 -8.66
C GLU A 156 19.46 -33.00 -10.09
N PHE A 157 20.09 -33.65 -11.06
CA PHE A 157 19.51 -33.82 -12.39
C PHE A 157 19.01 -35.25 -12.54
#